data_AF-A0A2E7HJU2-F1
#
_entry.id   AF-A0A2E7HJU2-F1
#
_cell.length_a   1.000
_cell.length_b   1.000
_cell.length_c   1.000
_cell.angle_alpha   90.00
_cell.angle_beta   90.00
_cell.angle_gamma   90.00
#
_symmetry.space_group_name_H-M   'P 1'
#
loop_
_entity.id
_entity.type
_entity.pdbx_description
1 polymer ?
#
loop_
_entity_poly.entity_id
_entity_poly.type
_entity_poly.pdbx_seq_one_letter_code
_entity_poly.pdbx_strand_id
1 'polypeptide(L)' 'MDSDDLEPRRPTGEPRNLEAMSVEALEEYVGELEAEIVRARAVIKDKQSARASADSVFKI' A
#
# COMPACT_ATOMS: atom_id res chain seq x y z
N MET A 1 11.26 26.50 -2.69
CA MET A 1 10.87 25.53 -1.65
C MET A 1 10.85 24.19 -2.34
N ASP A 2 11.90 23.39 -2.16
CA ASP A 2 11.96 22.02 -2.68
C ASP A 2 10.98 21.17 -1.87
N SER A 3 9.87 20.78 -2.50
CA SER A 3 8.84 19.94 -1.89
C SER A 3 9.20 18.44 -1.93
N ASP A 4 10.44 18.09 -2.27
CA ASP A 4 10.90 16.71 -2.45
C ASP A 4 11.27 15.99 -1.14
N ASP A 5 11.17 16.65 0.01
CA ASP A 5 11.58 16.10 1.33
C ASP A 5 10.44 15.41 2.12
N LEU A 6 9.31 15.09 1.47
CA LEU A 6 8.14 14.48 2.13
C LEU A 6 7.86 13.04 1.71
N GLU A 7 8.78 12.36 1.01
CA GLU A 7 8.62 10.93 0.76
C GLU A 7 8.96 10.14 2.03
N PRO A 8 8.01 9.39 2.63
CA PRO A 8 8.32 8.51 3.74
C PRO A 8 9.38 7.53 3.25
N ARG A 9 10.56 7.55 3.89
CA ARG A 9 11.63 6.57 3.63
C ARG A 9 11.01 5.18 3.77
N ARG A 10 10.83 4.49 2.65
CA ARG A 10 10.29 3.13 2.65
C ARG A 10 11.23 2.30 3.53
N PRO A 11 10.74 1.66 4.59
CA PRO A 11 11.57 0.71 5.32
C PRO A 11 11.91 -0.42 4.35
N THR A 12 13.13 -0.40 3.82
CA THR A 12 13.70 -1.51 3.06
C THR A 12 14.17 -2.55 4.07
N GLY A 13 13.24 -3.10 4.83
CA GLY A 13 13.51 -4.34 5.55
C GLY A 13 13.90 -5.40 4.52
N GLU A 14 14.91 -6.21 4.82
CA GLU A 14 15.22 -7.36 3.98
C GLU A 14 13.95 -8.20 3.80
N PRO A 15 13.71 -8.74 2.58
CA PRO A 15 12.64 -9.69 2.37
C PRO A 15 12.76 -10.84 3.38
N ARG A 16 11.61 -11.28 3.90
CA ARG A 16 11.57 -12.41 4.83
C ARG A 16 12.20 -13.64 4.16
N ASN A 17 13.05 -14.38 4.88
CA ASN A 17 13.64 -15.60 4.35
C ASN A 17 12.57 -16.72 4.32
N LEU A 18 11.95 -16.90 3.16
CA LEU A 18 10.84 -17.86 2.97
C LEU A 18 11.31 -19.32 3.04
N GLU A 19 12.57 -19.61 2.69
CA GLU A 19 13.11 -20.99 2.71
C GLU A 19 13.23 -21.56 4.13
N ALA A 20 13.36 -20.69 5.12
CA ALA A 20 13.45 -21.07 6.53
C ALA A 20 12.07 -21.21 7.22
N MET A 21 10.97 -20.87 6.54
CA MET A 21 9.62 -20.89 7.10
C MET A 21 8.95 -22.25 6.89
N SER A 22 8.09 -22.67 7.84
CA SER A 22 7.22 -23.83 7.64
C SER A 22 6.08 -23.51 6.68
N VAL A 23 5.38 -24.54 6.19
CA VAL A 23 4.22 -24.36 5.30
C VAL A 23 3.13 -23.53 5.99
N GLU A 24 2.85 -23.80 7.26
CA GLU A 24 1.84 -23.08 8.04
C GLU A 24 2.22 -21.60 8.20
N ALA A 25 3.50 -21.32 8.45
CA ALA A 25 4.00 -19.94 8.57
C ALA A 25 3.92 -19.19 7.23
N LEU A 26 4.12 -19.90 6.11
CA LEU A 26 3.96 -19.32 4.77
C LEU A 26 2.50 -19.02 4.47
N GLU A 27 1.57 -19.90 4.84
CA GLU A 27 0.13 -19.68 4.69
C GLU A 27 -0.34 -18.45 5.50
N GLU A 28 0.10 -18.32 6.75
CA GLU A 28 -0.19 -17.15 7.58
C GLU A 28 0.38 -15.87 6.96
N TYR A 29 1.64 -15.90 6.53
CA TYR A 29 2.29 -14.75 5.90
C TYR A 29 1.60 -14.31 4.60
N VAL A 30 1.16 -15.27 3.78
CA VAL A 30 0.36 -14.98 2.58
C VAL A 30 -0.96 -14.31 2.98
N GLY A 31 -1.65 -14.83 4.00
CA GLY A 31 -2.89 -14.23 4.50
C GLY A 31 -2.73 -12.78 4.97
N GLU A 32 -1.63 -12.47 5.67
CA GLU A 32 -1.30 -11.10 6.09
C GLU A 32 -1.09 -10.17 4.89
N LEU A 33 -0.32 -10.62 3.89
CA LEU A 33 -0.05 -9.85 2.67
C LEU A 33 -1.32 -9.61 1.85
N GLU A 34 -2.19 -10.61 1.72
CA GLU A 34 -3.47 -10.48 1.02
C GLU A 34 -4.40 -9.49 1.72
N ALA A 35 -4.47 -9.54 3.05
CA ALA A 35 -5.23 -8.57 3.84
C ALA A 35 -4.70 -7.14 3.62
N GLU A 36 -3.38 -6.97 3.55
CA GLU A 36 -2.77 -5.67 3.27
C GLU A 36 -3.07 -5.19 1.84
N ILE A 37 -3.05 -6.08 0.84
CA ILE A 37 -3.45 -5.74 -0.53
C ILE A 37 -4.89 -5.25 -0.56
N VAL A 38 -5.80 -5.88 0.18
CA VAL A 38 -7.20 -5.43 0.29
C VAL A 38 -7.28 -4.03 0.89
N ARG A 39 -6.58 -3.78 2.01
CA ARG A 39 -6.52 -2.44 2.64
C ARG A 39 -5.98 -1.38 1.69
N ALA A 40 -4.85 -1.66 1.03
CA ALA A 40 -4.22 -0.74 0.09
C ALA A 40 -5.15 -0.41 -1.09
N ARG A 41 -5.84 -1.42 -1.65
CA ARG A 41 -6.81 -1.21 -2.73
C ARG A 41 -8.00 -0.35 -2.30
N ALA A 42 -8.51 -0.53 -1.08
CA ALA A 42 -9.58 0.31 -0.54
C ALA A 42 -9.14 1.79 -0.45
N VAL A 43 -7.96 2.03 0.12
CA VAL A 43 -7.38 3.38 0.23
C VAL A 43 -7.14 4.02 -1.15
N ILE A 44 -6.66 3.24 -2.13
CA ILE A 44 -6.48 3.73 -3.52
C ILE A 44 -7.82 4.16 -4.11
N LYS A 45 -8.87 3.34 -3.94
CA LYS A 45 -10.22 3.66 -4.43
C LYS A 45 -10.73 4.96 -3.82
N ASP A 46 -10.55 5.14 -2.52
CA ASP A 46 -10.98 6.37 -1.83
C ASP A 46 -10.22 7.60 -2.35
N LYS A 47 -8.90 7.47 -2.56
CA LYS A 47 -8.08 8.54 -3.15
C LYS A 47 -8.50 8.87 -4.58
N GLN A 48 -8.82 7.87 -5.40
CA GLN A 48 -9.32 8.07 -6.76
C GLN A 48 -10.68 8.77 -6.76
N SER A 49 -11.58 8.40 -5.86
CA SER A 49 -12.87 9.07 -5.69
C SER A 49 -12.68 10.53 -5.28
N ALA A 50 -11.83 10.80 -4.30
CA ALA A 50 -11.53 12.17 -3.87
C ALA A 50 -10.95 13.02 -5.02
N ARG A 51 -10.06 12.45 -5.84
CA ARG A 51 -9.52 13.11 -7.03
C ARG A 51 -10.61 13.40 -8.07
N ALA A 52 -11.47 12.43 -8.37
CA ALA A 52 -12.56 12.62 -9.32
C ALA A 52 -13.56 13.70 -8.85
N SER A 53 -13.86 13.73 -7.54
CA SER A 53 -14.68 14.78 -6.94
C SER A 53 -14.01 16.15 -7.07
N ALA A 54 -12.71 16.27 -6.80
CA ALA A 54 -11.98 17.51 -7.00
C ALA A 54 -11.99 17.97 -8.47
N ASP A 55 -11.70 17.06 -9.41
CA ASP A 55 -11.72 17.36 -10.85
C ASP A 55 -13.11 17.80 -11.33
N SER A 56 -14.19 17.32 -10.70
CA SER A 56 -15.57 17.76 -11.01
C SER A 56 -15.91 19.15 -10.44
N VAL A 57 -15.27 19.57 -9.35
CA VAL A 57 -15.47 20.89 -8.71
C VAL A 57 -14.68 21.98 -9.43
N PHE A 58 -13.52 21.64 -10.01
CA PHE A 58 -12.65 22.59 -10.72
C PHE A 58 -12.85 22.64 -12.24
N LYS A 59 -13.79 21.89 -12.81
CA LYS A 59 -14.24 22.09 -14.19
C LYS A 59 -15.16 23.33 -14.28
N ILE A 60 -14.53 24.47 -14.56
CA ILE A 60 -15.11 25.65 -15.22
C ILE A 60 -14.79 25.54 -16.71
#